data_AF-A0AA39P047-F1
#
_entry.id   AF-A0AA39P047-F1
#
_cell.length_a   1.000
_cell.length_b   1.000
_cell.length_c   1.000
_cell.angle_alpha   90.00
_cell.angle_beta   90.00
_cell.angle_gamma   90.00
#
_symmetry.space_group_name_H-M   'P 1'
#
loop_
_entity.id
_entity.type
_entity.pdbx_description
1 polymer ?
#
loop_
_entity_poly.entity_id
_entity_poly.type
_entity_poly.pdbx_seq_one_letter_code
_entity_poly.pdbx_strand_id
1 'polypeptide(L)'
;MGGQDLPWSSSVVIGCFAGAGASFLAFIIVERKAEMPVLPVELFSTWKWRNVSIMTAVRTLSFFHIFALVFYLPVFLQVISMSSVVSSALIIPFLIMAAISSTCYELACAQMGWWLRVEGLGLMSTLNEGSSIGRIIGYSLICGVGFGSGTQMTIVIAQIGLPADYLSTVTALVGTAPTLGGVLGVAIVGNVINNSFRDILVSSPYLSEIPSLNPNSVVDTLSRLPESGPERQAVVSAYVGAWQRGCWVLIAVAGLEMIMCLGLKAVMFDDGSGGETEEEKSPAAV
;
A
#
# COMPACT_ATOMS: atom_id res chain seq x y z
N MET A 1 -14.34 12.16 -7.34
CA MET A 1 -14.63 12.95 -6.12
C MET A 1 -13.36 13.49 -5.48
N GLY A 2 -13.43 14.74 -4.97
CA GLY A 2 -12.30 15.53 -4.46
C GLY A 2 -11.38 16.04 -5.58
N GLY A 3 -11.55 17.28 -6.03
CA GLY A 3 -10.76 17.88 -7.12
C GLY A 3 -11.30 17.66 -8.54
N GLN A 4 -12.26 16.74 -8.73
CA GLN A 4 -12.92 16.48 -10.02
C GLN A 4 -14.40 16.86 -10.01
N ASP A 5 -15.27 16.04 -9.40
CA ASP A 5 -16.72 16.31 -9.34
C ASP A 5 -17.09 17.36 -8.29
N LEU A 6 -16.26 17.47 -7.25
CA LEU A 6 -16.40 18.43 -6.16
C LEU A 6 -15.05 19.11 -5.95
N PRO A 7 -14.97 20.45 -5.94
CA PRO A 7 -13.75 21.16 -5.59
C PRO A 7 -13.23 20.72 -4.22
N TRP A 8 -11.91 20.79 -4.00
CA TRP A 8 -11.32 20.57 -2.67
C TRP A 8 -11.88 21.51 -1.60
N SER A 9 -12.32 22.70 -2.01
CA SER A 9 -13.02 23.69 -1.18
C SER A 9 -14.51 23.38 -0.94
N SER A 10 -15.04 22.27 -1.46
CA SER A 10 -16.43 21.87 -1.26
C SER A 10 -16.70 21.58 0.22
N SER A 11 -17.81 22.09 0.72
CA SER A 11 -18.27 21.87 2.09
C SER A 11 -18.45 20.39 2.42
N VAL A 12 -18.79 19.55 1.43
CA VAL A 12 -18.92 18.10 1.60
C VAL A 12 -17.55 17.45 1.87
N VAL A 13 -16.53 17.81 1.09
CA VAL A 13 -15.17 17.25 1.24
C VAL A 13 -14.57 17.67 2.57
N ILE A 14 -14.65 18.97 2.89
CA ILE A 14 -14.18 19.51 4.17
C ILE A 14 -14.98 18.91 5.33
N GLY A 15 -16.30 18.76 5.18
CA GLY A 15 -17.16 18.14 6.18
C GLY A 15 -16.78 16.68 6.47
N CYS A 16 -16.44 15.89 5.46
CA CYS A 16 -15.94 14.53 5.64
C CYS A 16 -14.59 14.50 6.38
N PHE A 17 -13.64 15.37 6.03
CA PHE A 17 -12.36 15.46 6.75
C PHE A 17 -12.54 15.93 8.19
N ALA A 18 -13.37 16.95 8.42
CA ALA A 18 -13.69 17.44 9.76
C ALA A 18 -14.41 16.38 10.59
N GLY A 19 -15.36 15.66 10.00
CA GLY A 19 -16.07 14.55 10.64
C GLY A 19 -15.17 13.37 10.98
N ALA A 20 -14.26 13.00 10.08
CA ALA A 20 -13.24 11.98 10.35
C ALA A 20 -12.30 12.42 11.49
N GLY A 21 -11.82 13.66 11.46
CA GLY A 21 -10.98 14.23 12.53
C GLY A 21 -11.69 14.29 13.87
N ALA A 22 -12.93 14.77 13.90
CA ALA A 22 -13.76 14.83 15.10
C ALA A 22 -14.03 13.43 15.67
N SER A 23 -14.36 12.45 14.81
CA SER A 23 -14.58 11.07 15.23
C SER A 23 -13.31 10.44 15.80
N PHE A 24 -12.16 10.70 15.18
CA PHE A 24 -10.87 10.23 15.68
C PHE A 24 -10.50 10.86 17.03
N LEU A 25 -10.72 12.16 17.21
CA LEU A 25 -10.51 12.83 18.50
C LEU A 25 -11.47 12.31 19.58
N ALA A 26 -12.75 12.12 19.23
CA ALA A 26 -13.74 11.54 20.14
C ALA A 26 -13.32 10.12 20.56
N PHE A 27 -12.86 9.31 19.61
CA PHE A 27 -12.32 7.97 19.90
C PHE A 27 -11.16 8.02 20.90
N ILE A 28 -10.18 8.90 20.70
CA ILE A 28 -9.04 9.05 21.64
C ILE A 28 -9.53 9.48 23.03
N ILE A 29 -10.47 10.41 23.12
CA ILE A 29 -11.00 10.90 24.41
C ILE A 29 -11.75 9.79 25.15
N VAL A 30 -12.54 9.00 24.43
CA VAL A 30 -13.30 7.87 24.99
C VAL A 30 -12.35 6.77 25.46
N GLU A 31 -11.39 6.35 24.62
CA GLU A 31 -10.41 5.32 24.97
C GLU A 31 -9.57 5.71 26.19
N ARG A 32 -9.19 6.98 26.33
CA ARG A 32 -8.44 7.46 27.51
C ARG A 32 -9.24 7.43 28.81
N LYS A 33 -10.57 7.42 28.73
CA LYS A 33 -11.47 7.45 29.90
C LYS A 33 -12.08 6.08 30.21
N ALA A 34 -11.97 5.11 29.31
CA ALA A 34 -12.56 3.80 29.47
C ALA A 34 -11.81 2.98 30.53
N GLU A 35 -12.55 2.26 31.38
CA GLU A 35 -11.98 1.35 32.39
C GLU A 35 -11.36 0.10 31.74
N MET A 36 -11.90 -0.33 30.60
CA MET A 36 -11.35 -1.38 29.75
C MET A 36 -11.21 -0.86 28.31
N PRO A 37 -10.09 -0.18 27.98
CA PRO A 37 -9.86 0.37 26.64
C PRO A 37 -9.71 -0.74 25.59
N VAL A 38 -10.32 -0.56 24.41
CA VAL A 38 -10.17 -1.50 23.30
C VAL A 38 -8.78 -1.36 22.68
N LEU A 39 -8.25 -0.13 22.63
CA LEU A 39 -6.92 0.19 22.11
C LEU A 39 -6.14 1.01 23.16
N PRO A 40 -5.47 0.33 24.12
CA PRO A 40 -4.70 0.98 25.16
C PRO A 40 -3.69 1.95 24.55
N VAL A 41 -3.84 3.25 24.86
CA VAL A 41 -2.99 4.33 24.32
C VAL A 41 -1.51 4.13 24.69
N GLU A 42 -1.26 3.39 25.77
CA GLU A 42 0.07 2.98 26.23
C GLU A 42 0.85 2.16 25.18
N LEU A 43 0.15 1.42 24.29
CA LEU A 43 0.75 0.70 23.15
C LEU A 43 1.47 1.64 22.17
N PHE A 44 1.00 2.88 22.05
CA PHE A 44 1.56 3.88 21.14
C PHE A 44 2.46 4.90 21.85
N SER A 45 2.24 5.14 23.15
CA SER A 45 3.02 6.11 23.91
C SER A 45 4.31 5.52 24.49
N THR A 46 4.35 4.21 24.73
CA THR A 46 5.48 3.59 25.43
C THR A 46 6.55 3.14 24.44
N TRP A 47 7.76 3.67 24.57
CA TRP A 47 8.89 3.33 23.68
C TRP A 47 9.22 1.82 23.66
N LYS A 48 8.93 1.11 24.75
CA LYS A 48 9.09 -0.36 24.86
C LYS A 48 8.29 -1.13 23.80
N TRP A 49 7.11 -0.63 23.42
CA TRP A 49 6.18 -1.29 22.50
C TRP A 49 6.10 -0.61 21.13
N ARG A 50 7.08 0.23 20.79
CA ARG A 50 7.14 0.98 19.51
C ARG A 50 7.02 0.08 18.27
N ASN A 51 7.42 -1.18 18.36
CA ASN A 51 7.29 -2.16 17.26
C ASN A 51 5.83 -2.34 16.83
N VAL A 52 4.86 -2.25 17.76
CA VAL A 52 3.43 -2.31 17.45
C VAL A 52 3.06 -1.19 16.48
N SER A 53 3.33 0.06 16.85
CA SER A 53 2.97 1.23 16.04
C SER A 53 3.69 1.25 14.69
N ILE A 54 5.00 0.94 14.68
CA ILE A 54 5.79 0.90 13.45
C ILE A 54 5.27 -0.20 12.52
N MET A 55 5.02 -1.40 13.02
CA MET A 55 4.54 -2.51 12.18
C MET A 55 3.10 -2.32 11.71
N THR A 56 2.22 -1.72 12.52
CA THR A 56 0.88 -1.31 12.06
C THR A 56 0.97 -0.29 10.93
N ALA A 57 1.87 0.71 11.03
CA ALA A 57 2.08 1.70 9.98
C ALA A 57 2.67 1.07 8.71
N VAL A 58 3.75 0.30 8.83
CA VAL A 58 4.40 -0.43 7.74
C VAL A 58 3.40 -1.35 7.03
N ARG A 59 2.57 -2.08 7.79
CA ARG A 59 1.51 -2.91 7.20
C ARG A 59 0.46 -2.09 6.47
N THR A 60 0.06 -0.94 7.02
CA THR A 60 -0.87 -0.02 6.34
C THR A 60 -0.28 0.43 5.00
N LEU A 61 1.01 0.83 4.98
CA LEU A 61 1.71 1.23 3.75
C LEU A 61 1.91 0.06 2.78
N SER A 62 2.27 -1.13 3.26
CA SER A 62 2.34 -2.34 2.43
C SER A 62 1.02 -2.55 1.66
N PHE A 63 -0.11 -2.47 2.38
CA PHE A 63 -1.43 -2.66 1.77
C PHE A 63 -1.91 -1.46 0.93
N PHE A 64 -1.41 -0.24 1.20
CA PHE A 64 -1.55 0.89 0.28
C PHE A 64 -1.02 0.55 -1.12
N HIS A 65 0.15 -0.08 -1.21
CA HIS A 65 0.75 -0.45 -2.50
C HIS A 65 -0.06 -1.50 -3.25
N ILE A 66 -0.40 -2.62 -2.61
CA ILE A 66 -1.09 -3.72 -3.29
C ILE A 66 -2.45 -3.29 -3.83
N PHE A 67 -3.25 -2.57 -3.04
CA PHE A 67 -4.57 -2.15 -3.48
C PHE A 67 -4.48 -1.09 -4.59
N ALA A 68 -3.52 -0.16 -4.51
CA ALA A 68 -3.27 0.77 -5.61
C ALA A 68 -2.88 0.04 -6.89
N LEU A 69 -1.97 -0.95 -6.81
CA LEU A 69 -1.51 -1.72 -7.96
C LEU A 69 -2.64 -2.58 -8.56
N VAL A 70 -3.37 -3.33 -7.72
CA VAL A 70 -4.46 -4.21 -8.15
C VAL A 70 -5.60 -3.41 -8.79
N PHE A 71 -5.83 -2.17 -8.33
CA PHE A 71 -6.87 -1.32 -8.90
C PHE A 71 -6.43 -0.65 -10.20
N TYR A 72 -5.24 -0.04 -10.25
CA TYR A 72 -4.83 0.81 -11.37
C TYR A 72 -4.02 0.08 -12.46
N LEU A 73 -3.32 -1.02 -12.16
CA LEU A 73 -2.58 -1.78 -13.17
C LEU A 73 -3.50 -2.32 -14.27
N PRO A 74 -4.68 -2.91 -13.99
CA PRO A 74 -5.57 -3.40 -15.05
C PRO A 74 -6.11 -2.26 -15.90
N VAL A 75 -6.38 -1.10 -15.28
CA VAL A 75 -6.83 0.09 -16.01
C VAL A 75 -5.74 0.56 -16.96
N PHE A 76 -4.48 0.61 -16.51
CA PHE A 76 -3.33 0.89 -17.37
C PHE A 76 -3.21 -0.09 -18.55
N LEU A 77 -3.34 -1.39 -18.28
CA LEU A 77 -3.29 -2.43 -19.33
C LEU A 77 -4.44 -2.30 -20.34
N GLN A 78 -5.65 -1.96 -19.88
CA GLN A 78 -6.80 -1.69 -20.75
C GLN A 78 -6.57 -0.45 -21.62
N VAL A 79 -5.94 0.60 -21.08
CA VAL A 79 -5.62 1.83 -21.81
C VAL A 79 -4.61 1.57 -22.94
N ILE A 80 -3.61 0.72 -22.75
CA ILE A 80 -2.67 0.32 -23.81
C ILE A 80 -3.27 -0.71 -24.80
N SER A 81 -4.61 -0.78 -24.88
CA SER A 81 -5.39 -1.61 -25.81
C SER A 81 -5.35 -3.12 -25.56
N MET A 82 -5.09 -3.56 -24.33
CA MET A 82 -5.36 -4.96 -23.97
C MET A 82 -6.84 -5.16 -23.66
N SER A 83 -7.38 -6.35 -23.96
CA SER A 83 -8.76 -6.67 -23.59
C SER A 83 -8.93 -6.63 -22.07
N SER A 84 -10.15 -6.33 -21.61
CA SER A 84 -10.47 -6.30 -20.18
C SER A 84 -10.18 -7.65 -19.50
N VAL A 85 -10.47 -8.76 -20.19
CA VAL A 85 -10.18 -10.12 -19.70
C VAL A 85 -8.68 -10.35 -19.54
N VAL A 86 -7.86 -9.99 -20.53
CA VAL A 86 -6.40 -10.19 -20.47
C VAL A 86 -5.77 -9.28 -19.41
N SER A 87 -6.20 -8.02 -19.34
CA SER A 87 -5.68 -7.06 -18.37
C SER A 87 -5.90 -7.51 -16.92
N SER A 88 -7.08 -8.03 -16.61
CA SER A 88 -7.40 -8.57 -15.29
C SER A 88 -6.67 -9.89 -15.01
N ALA A 89 -6.50 -10.74 -16.03
CA ALA A 89 -5.74 -11.99 -15.90
C ALA A 89 -4.25 -11.74 -15.60
N LEU A 90 -3.67 -10.64 -16.09
CA LEU A 90 -2.26 -10.29 -15.88
C LEU A 90 -1.92 -9.84 -14.46
N ILE A 91 -2.92 -9.63 -13.59
CA ILE A 91 -2.72 -9.44 -12.15
C ILE A 91 -2.50 -10.78 -11.43
N ILE A 92 -3.03 -11.88 -11.97
CA ILE A 92 -2.99 -13.20 -11.33
C ILE A 92 -1.56 -13.63 -10.98
N PRO A 93 -0.55 -13.50 -11.88
CA PRO A 93 0.84 -13.83 -11.54
C PRO A 93 1.37 -13.03 -10.34
N PHE A 94 1.03 -11.74 -10.25
CA PHE A 94 1.40 -10.90 -9.11
C PHE A 94 0.78 -11.42 -7.81
N LEU A 95 -0.53 -11.74 -7.81
CA LEU A 95 -1.24 -12.24 -6.62
C LEU A 95 -0.75 -13.62 -6.19
N ILE A 96 -0.50 -14.53 -7.13
CA ILE A 96 0.04 -15.86 -6.84
C ILE A 96 1.42 -15.73 -6.20
N MET A 97 2.29 -14.91 -6.80
CA MET A 97 3.64 -14.74 -6.29
C MET A 97 3.66 -14.03 -4.93
N ALA A 98 2.77 -13.06 -4.72
CA ALA A 98 2.52 -12.45 -3.42
C ALA A 98 2.09 -13.48 -2.37
N ALA A 99 1.16 -14.37 -2.72
CA ALA A 99 0.69 -15.42 -1.81
C ALA A 99 1.80 -16.42 -1.47
N ILE A 100 2.54 -16.93 -2.47
CA ILE A 100 3.66 -17.85 -2.25
C ILE A 100 4.75 -17.19 -1.41
N SER A 101 5.12 -15.94 -1.72
CA SER A 101 6.16 -15.25 -0.99
C SER A 101 5.73 -14.87 0.44
N SER A 102 4.43 -14.73 0.72
CA SER A 102 3.92 -14.46 2.07
C SER A 102 4.12 -15.61 3.06
N THR A 103 4.34 -16.83 2.57
CA THR A 103 4.63 -17.98 3.45
C THR A 103 6.09 -18.05 3.90
N CYS A 104 6.97 -17.18 3.39
CA CYS A 104 8.36 -17.10 3.84
C CYS A 104 8.45 -16.34 5.17
N TYR A 105 8.82 -17.05 6.24
CA TYR A 105 8.99 -16.49 7.58
C TYR A 105 10.45 -16.11 7.92
N GLU A 106 11.40 -16.37 7.01
CA GLU A 106 12.82 -16.10 7.26
C GLU A 106 13.16 -14.62 7.14
N LEU A 107 13.79 -14.04 8.18
CA LEU A 107 14.13 -12.61 8.23
C LEU A 107 14.95 -12.13 7.00
N ALA A 108 15.83 -12.99 6.48
CA ALA A 108 16.59 -12.72 5.26
C ALA A 108 15.65 -12.53 4.04
N CYS A 109 14.59 -13.32 3.92
CA CYS A 109 13.58 -13.15 2.88
C CYS A 109 12.82 -11.83 3.01
N ALA A 110 12.51 -11.35 4.23
CA ALA A 110 11.85 -10.04 4.38
C ALA A 110 12.76 -8.87 4.04
N GLN A 111 14.03 -8.92 4.44
CA GLN A 111 14.99 -7.87 4.09
C GLN A 111 15.16 -7.79 2.57
N MET A 112 15.33 -8.93 1.91
CA MET A 112 15.37 -9.01 0.45
C MET A 112 14.07 -8.52 -0.19
N GLY A 113 12.94 -8.84 0.44
CA GLY A 113 11.61 -8.42 0.05
C GLY A 113 11.43 -6.92 -0.11
N TRP A 114 11.99 -6.13 0.80
CA TRP A 114 11.84 -4.67 0.76
C TRP A 114 12.57 -4.05 -0.43
N TRP A 115 13.78 -4.52 -0.71
CA TRP A 115 14.54 -4.09 -1.89
C TRP A 115 13.81 -4.47 -3.16
N LEU A 116 13.36 -5.72 -3.27
CA LEU A 116 12.59 -6.21 -4.42
C LEU A 116 11.28 -5.43 -4.63
N ARG A 117 10.66 -4.93 -3.56
CA ARG A 117 9.45 -4.10 -3.65
C ARG A 117 9.74 -2.74 -4.27
N VAL A 118 10.78 -2.04 -3.78
CA VAL A 118 11.18 -0.74 -4.33
C VAL A 118 11.62 -0.89 -5.79
N GLU A 119 12.44 -1.91 -6.08
CA GLU A 119 12.88 -2.21 -7.44
C GLU A 119 11.72 -2.60 -8.35
N GLY A 120 10.80 -3.44 -7.89
CA GLY A 120 9.61 -3.84 -8.64
C GLY A 120 8.74 -2.64 -9.03
N LEU A 121 8.49 -1.73 -8.08
CA LEU A 121 7.74 -0.49 -8.34
C LEU A 121 8.50 0.45 -9.29
N GLY A 122 9.83 0.52 -9.15
CA GLY A 122 10.71 1.21 -10.09
C GLY A 122 10.60 0.66 -11.50
N LEU A 123 10.65 -0.67 -11.66
CA LEU A 123 10.46 -1.33 -12.96
C LEU A 123 9.07 -1.06 -13.52
N MET A 124 8.03 -1.08 -12.69
CA MET A 124 6.66 -0.78 -13.11
C MET A 124 6.50 0.65 -13.64
N SER A 125 7.28 1.61 -13.13
CA SER A 125 7.33 2.98 -13.66
C SER A 125 7.95 3.08 -15.07
N THR A 126 8.67 2.05 -15.51
CA THR A 126 9.28 2.01 -16.86
C THR A 126 8.37 1.40 -17.92
N LEU A 127 7.16 0.97 -17.54
CA LEU A 127 6.18 0.45 -18.49
C LEU A 127 5.67 1.58 -19.39
N ASN A 128 5.74 1.30 -20.69
CA ASN A 128 5.25 2.15 -21.77
C ASN A 128 4.22 1.39 -22.63
N GLU A 129 3.60 2.09 -23.57
CA GLU A 129 2.59 1.57 -24.52
C GLU A 129 3.04 0.32 -25.28
N GLY A 130 4.32 0.24 -25.65
CA GLY A 130 4.90 -0.88 -26.39
C GLY A 130 5.45 -2.02 -25.53
N SER A 131 5.09 -2.09 -24.24
CA SER A 131 5.65 -3.10 -23.34
C SER A 131 5.14 -4.50 -23.71
N SER A 132 6.05 -5.46 -23.84
CA SER A 132 5.67 -6.85 -24.11
C SER A 132 4.98 -7.49 -22.90
N ILE A 133 4.10 -8.45 -23.16
CA ILE A 133 3.40 -9.22 -22.12
C ILE A 133 4.39 -9.88 -21.16
N GLY A 134 5.51 -10.40 -21.68
CA GLY A 134 6.58 -11.00 -20.86
C GLY A 134 7.21 -10.01 -19.88
N ARG A 135 7.39 -8.74 -20.28
CA ARG A 135 7.91 -7.69 -19.40
C ARG A 135 6.92 -7.37 -18.27
N ILE A 136 5.63 -7.27 -18.59
CA ILE A 136 4.56 -7.02 -17.62
C ILE A 136 4.52 -8.17 -16.60
N ILE A 137 4.50 -9.42 -17.06
CA ILE A 137 4.50 -10.60 -16.17
C ILE A 137 5.77 -10.61 -15.30
N GLY A 138 6.95 -10.39 -15.88
CA GLY A 138 8.20 -10.37 -15.13
C GLY A 138 8.21 -9.33 -14.02
N TYR A 139 7.74 -8.11 -14.30
CA TYR A 139 7.66 -7.04 -13.30
C TYR A 139 6.61 -7.32 -12.23
N SER A 140 5.46 -7.87 -12.63
CA SER A 140 4.42 -8.34 -11.71
C SER A 140 4.92 -9.43 -10.76
N LEU A 141 5.76 -10.36 -11.24
CA LEU A 141 6.34 -11.40 -10.39
C LEU A 141 7.31 -10.80 -9.36
N ILE A 142 8.22 -9.92 -9.78
CA ILE A 142 9.18 -9.25 -8.88
C ILE A 142 8.44 -8.44 -7.80
N CYS A 143 7.43 -7.66 -8.22
CA CYS A 143 6.57 -6.92 -7.29
C CYS A 143 5.84 -7.84 -6.32
N GLY A 144 5.35 -8.99 -6.79
CA GLY A 144 4.66 -9.98 -5.98
C GLY A 144 5.56 -10.55 -4.90
N VAL A 145 6.80 -10.94 -5.23
CA VAL A 145 7.81 -11.40 -4.25
C VAL A 145 8.09 -10.31 -3.22
N GLY A 146 8.31 -9.07 -3.67
CA GLY A 146 8.58 -7.96 -2.75
C GLY A 146 7.41 -7.65 -1.81
N PHE A 147 6.16 -7.80 -2.28
CA PHE A 147 4.99 -7.66 -1.42
C PHE A 147 4.89 -8.80 -0.40
N GLY A 148 4.88 -10.06 -0.85
CA GLY A 148 4.59 -11.23 -0.01
C GLY A 148 5.54 -11.37 1.17
N SER A 149 6.84 -11.39 0.89
CA SER A 149 7.95 -11.63 1.84
C SER A 149 7.93 -10.82 3.14
N GLY A 150 7.36 -9.61 3.14
CA GLY A 150 7.29 -8.75 4.34
C GLY A 150 5.96 -8.82 5.10
N THR A 151 4.89 -9.28 4.47
CA THR A 151 3.53 -9.11 5.01
C THR A 151 3.30 -9.89 6.30
N GLN A 152 3.74 -11.15 6.38
CA GLN A 152 3.48 -11.97 7.56
C GLN A 152 4.35 -11.56 8.76
N MET A 153 5.59 -11.12 8.51
CA MET A 153 6.50 -10.68 9.57
C MET A 153 6.00 -9.44 10.32
N THR A 154 5.26 -8.54 9.66
CA THR A 154 4.69 -7.38 10.36
C THR A 154 3.77 -7.79 11.52
N ILE A 155 3.03 -8.89 11.40
CA ILE A 155 2.19 -9.41 12.48
C ILE A 155 3.05 -9.97 13.60
N VAL A 156 4.01 -10.83 13.24
CA VAL A 156 4.89 -11.51 14.20
C VAL A 156 5.69 -10.49 15.02
N ILE A 157 6.35 -9.52 14.36
CA ILE A 157 7.17 -8.51 15.02
C ILE A 157 6.33 -7.58 15.91
N ALA A 158 5.08 -7.28 15.52
CA ALA A 158 4.18 -6.48 16.35
C ALA A 158 3.80 -7.20 17.65
N GLN A 159 3.71 -8.54 17.63
CA GLN A 159 3.30 -9.34 18.78
C GLN A 159 4.44 -9.68 19.75
N ILE A 160 5.69 -9.63 19.30
CA ILE A 160 6.83 -10.06 20.11
C ILE A 160 7.08 -9.12 21.29
N GLY A 161 7.24 -9.71 22.49
CA GLY A 161 7.54 -8.99 23.72
C GLY A 161 6.33 -8.31 24.37
N LEU A 162 5.12 -8.62 23.89
CA LEU A 162 3.87 -8.18 24.50
C LEU A 162 3.34 -9.18 25.55
N PRO A 163 2.73 -8.70 26.64
CA PRO A 163 1.92 -9.53 27.53
C PRO A 163 0.75 -10.20 26.78
N ALA A 164 0.33 -11.37 27.27
CA ALA A 164 -0.80 -12.14 26.69
C ALA A 164 -2.09 -11.32 26.58
N ASP A 165 -2.33 -10.42 27.54
CA ASP A 165 -3.54 -9.59 27.59
C ASP A 165 -3.68 -8.62 26.41
N TYR A 166 -2.56 -8.22 25.80
CA TYR A 166 -2.55 -7.27 24.67
C TYR A 166 -2.44 -7.94 23.30
N LEU A 167 -2.18 -9.25 23.26
CA LEU A 167 -1.93 -10.00 22.02
C LEU A 167 -3.14 -10.00 21.08
N SER A 168 -4.35 -10.17 21.64
CA SER A 168 -5.61 -10.14 20.87
C SER A 168 -5.87 -8.74 20.28
N THR A 169 -5.70 -7.70 21.09
CA THR A 169 -5.85 -6.30 20.68
C THR A 169 -4.87 -5.92 19.57
N VAL A 170 -3.58 -6.25 19.72
CA VAL A 170 -2.57 -5.94 18.71
C VAL A 170 -2.81 -6.72 17.42
N THR A 171 -3.25 -7.98 17.52
CA THR A 171 -3.64 -8.76 16.34
C THR A 171 -4.81 -8.11 15.60
N ALA A 172 -5.84 -7.66 16.32
CA ALA A 172 -6.97 -6.96 15.72
C ALA A 172 -6.51 -5.64 15.07
N LEU A 173 -5.70 -4.84 15.76
CA LEU A 173 -5.15 -3.58 15.24
C LEU A 173 -4.37 -3.80 13.94
N VAL A 174 -3.41 -4.72 13.94
CA VAL A 174 -2.62 -5.06 12.75
C VAL A 174 -3.51 -5.70 11.66
N GLY A 175 -4.58 -6.41 12.04
CA GLY A 175 -5.59 -6.95 11.14
C GLY A 175 -6.44 -5.89 10.44
N THR A 176 -6.62 -4.70 11.04
CA THR A 176 -7.34 -3.57 10.41
C THR A 176 -6.49 -2.72 9.47
N ALA A 177 -5.15 -2.78 9.60
CA ALA A 177 -4.22 -2.01 8.77
C ALA A 177 -4.39 -2.22 7.24
N PRO A 178 -4.67 -3.43 6.72
CA PRO A 178 -4.98 -3.64 5.31
C PRO A 178 -6.13 -2.79 4.76
N THR A 179 -7.23 -2.66 5.51
CA THR A 179 -8.41 -1.91 5.08
C THR A 179 -8.10 -0.42 5.00
N LEU A 180 -7.42 0.12 6.01
CA LEU A 180 -6.99 1.51 6.02
C LEU A 180 -6.01 1.81 4.87
N GLY A 181 -5.02 0.93 4.69
CA GLY A 181 -4.04 1.03 3.61
C GLY A 181 -4.70 1.02 2.24
N GLY A 182 -5.64 0.09 2.03
CA GLY A 182 -6.34 -0.05 0.75
C GLY A 182 -7.14 1.19 0.34
N VAL A 183 -7.92 1.74 1.27
CA VAL A 183 -8.71 2.95 1.02
C VAL A 183 -7.80 4.14 0.70
N LEU A 184 -6.72 4.34 1.48
CA LEU A 184 -5.76 5.41 1.25
C LEU A 184 -5.00 5.23 -0.07
N GLY A 185 -4.60 3.99 -0.39
CA GLY A 185 -3.87 3.62 -1.60
C GLY A 185 -4.63 3.98 -2.86
N VAL A 186 -5.86 3.49 -2.96
CA VAL A 186 -6.70 3.75 -4.13
C VAL A 186 -7.02 5.25 -4.24
N ALA A 187 -7.37 5.90 -3.13
CA ALA A 187 -7.74 7.32 -3.15
C ALA A 187 -6.58 8.24 -3.55
N ILE A 188 -5.40 8.06 -2.94
CA ILE A 188 -4.25 8.96 -3.16
C ILE A 188 -3.64 8.72 -4.54
N VAL A 189 -3.34 7.47 -4.89
CA VAL A 189 -2.74 7.14 -6.20
C VAL A 189 -3.72 7.50 -7.33
N GLY A 190 -5.01 7.23 -7.13
CA GLY A 190 -6.07 7.66 -8.04
C GLY A 190 -6.09 9.14 -8.27
N ASN A 191 -6.12 9.93 -7.20
CA ASN A 191 -6.09 11.39 -7.30
C ASN A 191 -4.83 11.89 -8.02
N VAL A 192 -3.67 11.29 -7.78
CA VAL A 192 -2.41 11.66 -8.45
C VAL A 192 -2.44 11.34 -9.94
N ILE A 193 -2.84 10.13 -10.33
CA ILE A 193 -2.97 9.73 -11.74
C ILE A 193 -3.99 10.64 -12.43
N ASN A 194 -5.15 10.85 -11.81
CA ASN A 194 -6.23 11.64 -12.36
C ASN A 194 -5.87 13.13 -12.57
N ASN A 195 -5.24 13.76 -11.57
CA ASN A 195 -4.78 15.15 -11.71
C ASN A 195 -3.63 15.25 -12.70
N SER A 196 -2.68 14.32 -12.66
CA SER A 196 -1.57 14.28 -13.61
C SER A 196 -2.05 14.16 -15.05
N PHE A 197 -3.02 13.29 -15.29
CA PHE A 197 -3.63 13.10 -16.59
C PHE A 197 -4.33 14.37 -17.06
N ARG A 198 -5.12 15.01 -16.20
CA ARG A 198 -5.74 16.31 -16.49
C ARG A 198 -4.72 17.39 -16.83
N ASP A 199 -3.62 17.49 -16.07
CA ASP A 199 -2.57 18.48 -16.30
C ASP A 199 -1.89 18.26 -17.65
N ILE A 200 -1.65 17.01 -18.03
CA ILE A 200 -1.06 16.65 -19.34
C ILE A 200 -2.04 17.00 -20.47
N LEU A 201 -3.34 16.73 -20.30
CA LEU A 201 -4.38 17.06 -21.29
C LEU A 201 -4.50 18.58 -21.52
N VAL A 202 -4.55 19.38 -20.45
CA VAL A 202 -4.66 20.85 -20.54
C VAL A 202 -3.41 21.48 -21.15
N SER A 203 -2.25 20.88 -20.93
CA SER A 203 -0.98 21.37 -21.48
C SER A 203 -0.81 21.10 -22.98
N SER A 204 -1.62 20.22 -23.56
CA SER A 204 -1.58 19.87 -24.98
C SER A 204 -2.67 20.62 -25.77
N PRO A 205 -2.30 21.52 -26.71
CA PRO A 205 -3.27 22.29 -27.50
C PRO A 205 -4.27 21.39 -28.25
N TYR A 206 -3.82 20.23 -28.72
CA TYR A 206 -4.63 19.26 -29.48
C TYR A 206 -5.68 18.53 -28.63
N LEU A 207 -5.46 18.38 -27.32
CA LEU A 207 -6.32 17.59 -26.43
C LEU A 207 -7.27 18.47 -25.61
N SER A 208 -6.99 19.78 -25.54
CA SER A 208 -7.81 20.76 -24.83
C SER A 208 -9.21 20.95 -25.42
N GLU A 209 -9.41 20.58 -26.70
CA GLU A 209 -10.70 20.65 -27.40
C GLU A 209 -11.57 19.40 -27.21
N ILE A 210 -11.04 18.31 -26.66
CA ILE A 210 -11.80 17.08 -26.42
C ILE A 210 -12.65 17.26 -25.15
N PRO A 211 -13.98 17.46 -25.26
CA PRO A 211 -14.81 17.77 -24.12
C PRO A 211 -14.97 16.52 -23.26
N SER A 212 -14.83 16.64 -21.95
CA SER A 212 -15.21 15.62 -20.94
C SER A 212 -14.39 14.32 -20.88
N LEU A 213 -13.06 14.39 -21.02
CA LEU A 213 -12.20 13.27 -20.62
C LEU A 213 -12.20 13.15 -19.08
N ASN A 214 -13.14 12.36 -18.55
CA ASN A 214 -13.12 11.96 -17.15
C ASN A 214 -12.06 10.85 -17.00
N PRO A 215 -11.03 11.06 -16.16
CA PRO A 215 -9.94 10.11 -16.01
C PRO A 215 -10.39 8.73 -15.49
N ASN A 216 -11.51 8.67 -14.74
CA ASN A 216 -12.08 7.42 -14.25
C ASN A 216 -12.86 6.65 -15.33
N SER A 217 -13.20 7.30 -16.44
CA SER A 217 -13.83 6.68 -17.60
C SER A 217 -12.90 6.70 -18.82
N VAL A 218 -11.58 6.78 -18.61
CA VAL A 218 -10.61 6.82 -19.71
C VAL A 218 -10.76 5.60 -20.63
N VAL A 219 -11.03 4.42 -20.06
CA VAL A 219 -11.27 3.18 -20.82
C VAL A 219 -12.55 3.27 -21.66
N ASP A 220 -13.63 3.81 -21.11
CA ASP A 220 -14.90 4.04 -21.82
C ASP A 220 -14.80 5.17 -22.86
N THR A 221 -13.92 6.14 -22.63
CA THR A 221 -13.64 7.20 -23.61
C THR A 221 -12.85 6.62 -24.79
N LEU A 222 -11.84 5.80 -24.50
CA LEU A 222 -11.03 5.14 -25.52
C LEU A 222 -11.85 4.15 -26.36
N SER A 223 -12.83 3.45 -25.77
CA SER A 223 -13.69 2.51 -26.52
C SER A 223 -14.60 3.22 -27.54
N ARG A 224 -14.85 4.52 -27.37
CA ARG A 224 -15.66 5.35 -28.28
C ARG A 224 -14.84 6.02 -29.38
N LEU A 225 -13.51 6.07 -29.22
CA LEU A 225 -12.61 6.66 -30.19
C LEU A 225 -12.17 5.62 -31.25
N PRO A 226 -12.01 6.02 -32.53
CA PRO A 226 -11.49 5.15 -33.57
C PRO A 226 -10.11 4.57 -33.19
N GLU A 227 -9.91 3.27 -33.38
CA GLU A 227 -8.66 2.58 -32.97
C GLU A 227 -7.39 3.14 -33.64
N SER A 228 -7.52 3.71 -34.84
CA SER A 228 -6.41 4.29 -35.63
C SER A 228 -6.32 5.82 -35.54
N GLY A 229 -7.12 6.46 -34.69
CA GLY A 229 -7.14 7.92 -34.57
C GLY A 229 -5.91 8.47 -33.82
N PRO A 230 -5.27 9.55 -34.29
CA PRO A 230 -4.16 10.20 -33.58
C PRO A 230 -4.58 10.70 -32.18
N GLU A 231 -5.86 11.03 -31.99
CA GLU A 231 -6.45 11.40 -30.70
C GLU A 231 -6.37 10.27 -29.67
N ARG A 232 -6.62 9.03 -30.07
CA ARG A 232 -6.54 7.87 -29.19
C ARG A 232 -5.12 7.69 -28.67
N GLN A 233 -4.12 7.79 -29.55
CA GLN A 233 -2.71 7.65 -29.17
C GLN A 233 -2.25 8.77 -28.24
N ALA A 234 -2.72 10.00 -28.47
CA ALA A 234 -2.44 11.14 -27.60
C ALA A 234 -3.06 10.97 -26.18
N VAL A 235 -4.28 10.42 -26.09
CA VAL A 235 -4.92 10.08 -24.81
C VAL A 235 -4.18 8.94 -24.09
N VAL A 236 -3.77 7.89 -24.82
CA VAL A 236 -3.00 6.77 -24.26
C VAL A 236 -1.67 7.27 -23.69
N SER A 237 -0.89 8.03 -24.45
CA SER A 237 0.41 8.57 -24.01
C SER A 237 0.29 9.49 -22.78
N ALA A 238 -0.74 10.32 -22.74
CA ALA A 238 -1.03 11.14 -21.57
C ALA A 238 -1.33 10.28 -20.33
N TYR A 239 -2.09 9.20 -20.48
CA TYR A 239 -2.40 8.30 -19.37
C TYR A 239 -1.17 7.50 -18.92
N VAL A 240 -0.32 7.05 -19.85
CA VAL A 240 0.96 6.40 -19.51
C VAL A 240 1.83 7.34 -18.68
N GLY A 241 1.96 8.61 -19.07
CA GLY A 241 2.68 9.61 -18.27
C GLY A 241 2.09 9.82 -16.87
N ALA A 242 0.76 9.80 -16.76
CA ALA A 242 0.07 9.89 -15.47
C ALA A 242 0.28 8.65 -14.58
N TRP A 243 0.24 7.45 -15.17
CA TRP A 243 0.57 6.19 -14.50
C TRP A 243 1.98 6.21 -13.92
N GLN A 244 2.96 6.67 -14.70
CA GLN A 244 4.35 6.80 -14.24
C GLN A 244 4.45 7.70 -13.00
N ARG A 245 3.76 8.85 -12.99
CA ARG A 245 3.66 9.73 -11.80
C ARG A 245 3.02 9.03 -10.60
N GLY A 246 2.00 8.19 -10.82
CA GLY A 246 1.44 7.32 -9.79
C GLY A 246 2.46 6.33 -9.22
N CYS A 247 3.29 5.71 -10.08
CA CYS A 247 4.37 4.83 -9.65
C CYS A 247 5.43 5.57 -8.82
N TRP A 248 5.76 6.82 -9.13
CA TRP A 248 6.68 7.61 -8.30
C TRP A 248 6.18 7.82 -6.86
N VAL A 249 4.87 8.01 -6.69
CA VAL A 249 4.26 8.08 -5.35
C VAL A 249 4.38 6.75 -4.63
N LEU A 250 4.14 5.64 -5.32
CA LEU A 250 4.35 4.29 -4.75
C LEU A 250 5.80 4.07 -4.33
N ILE A 251 6.78 4.49 -5.14
CA ILE A 251 8.21 4.41 -4.78
C ILE A 251 8.52 5.26 -3.55
N ALA A 252 7.97 6.48 -3.46
CA ALA A 252 8.18 7.35 -2.30
C ALA A 252 7.60 6.75 -1.01
N VAL A 253 6.41 6.14 -1.10
CA VAL A 253 5.77 5.45 0.04
C VAL A 253 6.56 4.19 0.44
N ALA A 254 7.09 3.43 -0.51
CA ALA A 254 7.98 2.30 -0.22
C ALA A 254 9.29 2.74 0.44
N GLY A 255 9.86 3.88 0.04
CA GLY A 255 11.01 4.48 0.69
C GLY A 255 10.73 4.88 2.14
N LEU A 256 9.55 5.48 2.40
CA LEU A 256 9.10 5.81 3.76
C LEU A 256 8.92 4.55 4.61
N GLU A 257 8.33 3.49 4.04
CA GLU A 257 8.18 2.19 4.70
C GLU A 257 9.54 1.63 5.14
N MET A 258 10.55 1.69 4.27
CA MET A 258 11.92 1.26 4.57
C MET A 258 12.55 2.08 5.71
N ILE A 259 12.37 3.40 5.70
CA ILE A 259 12.88 4.29 6.76
C ILE A 259 12.21 3.97 8.10
N MET A 260 10.89 3.75 8.13
CA MET A 260 10.17 3.41 9.36
C MET A 260 10.72 2.14 9.99
N CYS A 261 11.10 1.18 9.16
CA CYS A 261 11.64 -0.08 9.64
C CYS A 261 13.03 0.03 10.29
N LEU A 262 13.83 1.06 9.99
CA LEU A 262 15.08 1.34 10.71
C LEU A 262 14.81 1.69 12.19
N GLY A 263 13.60 2.12 12.53
CA GLY A 263 13.18 2.40 13.89
C GLY A 263 12.85 1.15 14.72
N LEU A 264 12.86 -0.05 14.11
CA LEU A 264 12.53 -1.29 14.81
C LEU A 264 13.52 -1.57 15.95
N LYS A 265 13.00 -2.09 17.06
CA LYS A 265 13.85 -2.67 18.10
C LYS A 265 14.28 -4.06 17.64
N ALA A 266 15.57 -4.36 17.75
CA ALA A 266 16.10 -5.70 17.46
C ALA A 266 15.30 -6.73 18.27
N VAL A 267 14.78 -7.71 17.55
CA VAL A 267 14.05 -8.84 18.12
C VAL A 267 15.00 -10.02 18.05
N MET A 268 15.51 -10.44 19.20
CA MET A 268 16.22 -11.72 19.31
C MET A 268 15.12 -12.79 19.38
N PHE A 269 15.11 -13.68 18.40
CA PHE A 269 14.39 -14.93 18.54
C PHE A 269 15.15 -15.74 19.58
N ASP A 270 14.44 -16.24 20.59
CA ASP A 270 15.07 -17.15 21.55
C ASP A 270 15.24 -18.48 20.84
N ASP A 271 16.47 -18.74 20.39
CA ASP A 271 16.87 -20.00 19.79
C ASP A 271 16.87 -21.02 20.93
N GLY A 272 15.73 -21.64 21.23
CA GLY A 272 15.41 -22.47 22.42
C GLY A 272 16.45 -23.51 22.85
N SER A 273 17.63 -23.06 23.26
CA SER A 273 18.86 -23.81 23.52
C SER A 273 19.57 -23.30 24.78
N GLY A 274 18.97 -22.36 25.52
CA GLY A 274 19.58 -21.72 26.69
C GLY A 274 18.75 -21.77 27.98
N GLY A 275 17.73 -22.63 28.08
CA GLY A 275 16.71 -22.54 29.12
C GLY A 275 16.56 -23.72 30.08
N GLU A 276 17.61 -24.48 30.37
CA GLU A 276 17.62 -25.46 31.48
C GLU A 276 18.97 -25.41 32.22
N THR A 277 19.30 -24.31 32.90
CA THR A 277 20.43 -24.35 33.86
C THR A 277 20.43 -23.30 34.98
N GLU A 278 19.29 -22.71 35.36
CA GLU A 278 19.26 -21.79 36.52
C GLU A 278 18.03 -21.97 37.42
N GLU A 279 17.68 -23.22 37.76
CA GLU A 279 16.69 -23.50 38.80
C GLU A 279 17.14 -24.58 39.80
N GLU A 280 18.36 -24.48 40.34
CA GLU A 280 18.65 -25.07 41.67
C GLU A 280 19.95 -24.51 42.28
N LYS A 281 19.85 -23.42 43.05
CA LYS A 281 20.77 -23.12 44.15
C LYS A 281 20.16 -22.10 45.09
N SER A 282 19.20 -22.57 45.89
CA SER A 282 18.87 -21.92 47.17
C SER A 282 19.97 -22.27 48.17
N PRO A 283 20.69 -21.30 48.76
CA PRO A 283 21.57 -21.59 49.88
C PRO A 283 20.75 -21.64 51.17
N ALA A 284 20.92 -22.72 51.91
CA ALA A 284 20.47 -22.85 53.29
C ALA A 284 21.02 -21.74 54.20
N ALA A 285 20.16 -21.19 55.05
CA ALA A 285 20.42 -20.58 56.36
C ALA A 285 19.06 -20.13 56.92
N VAL A 286 18.62 -20.32 58.16
CA VAL A 286 19.08 -20.99 59.40
C VAL A 286 17.79 -21.23 60.18
#